data_AF-A0A1X1NNW3-F1
#
_entry.id   AF-A0A1X1NNW3-F1
#
_cell.length_a   1.000
_cell.length_b   1.000
_cell.length_c   1.000
_cell.angle_alpha   90.00
_cell.angle_beta   90.00
_cell.angle_gamma   90.00
#
_symmetry.space_group_name_H-M   'P 1'
#
loop_
_entity.id
_entity.type
_entity.pdbx_description
1 polymer ?
#
loop_
_entity_poly.entity_id
_entity_poly.type
_entity_poly.pdbx_seq_one_letter_code
_entity_poly.pdbx_strand_id
1 'polypeptide(L)'
;MSSESTEVWTGWYRDRRGAESIVIAADGRRIATRIRGVEYAGASFDGLRAAEENGGLPLAGCVLEWDLPLPVLTDGTTQQATLSCLLALGEALSDGSPERVDLQLTLHCGGAAYESGLAGGDFDQALDRILRQLPPGTRFGRKLLEGAEAAA
;
A
#
# COMPACT_ATOMS: atom_id res chain seq x y z
N MET A 1 27.74 2.18 -0.09
CA MET A 1 26.91 1.35 -0.99
C MET A 1 25.56 1.21 -0.31
N SER A 2 24.55 1.95 -0.76
CA SER A 2 23.19 1.77 -0.25
C SER A 2 22.66 0.51 -0.93
N SER A 3 22.47 -0.56 -0.18
CA SER A 3 21.73 -1.72 -0.66
C SER A 3 20.29 -1.28 -0.89
N GLU A 4 19.92 -0.93 -2.12
CA GLU A 4 18.52 -0.84 -2.52
C GLU A 4 17.90 -2.21 -2.24
N SER A 5 17.21 -2.31 -1.10
CA SER A 5 16.62 -3.56 -0.64
C SER A 5 15.24 -3.62 -1.24
N THR A 6 15.08 -4.38 -2.32
CA THR A 6 13.76 -4.65 -2.87
C THR A 6 12.96 -5.46 -1.87
N GLU A 7 11.87 -4.89 -1.36
CA GLU A 7 10.89 -5.58 -0.56
C GLU A 7 9.89 -6.29 -1.48
N VAL A 8 9.48 -7.49 -1.08
CA VAL A 8 8.54 -8.31 -1.84
C VAL A 8 7.44 -8.81 -0.91
N TRP A 9 6.20 -8.60 -1.31
CA TRP A 9 5.02 -9.05 -0.58
C TRP A 9 4.08 -9.82 -1.48
N THR A 10 3.46 -10.86 -0.94
CA THR A 10 2.38 -11.58 -1.61
C THR A 10 1.04 -10.94 -1.24
N GLY A 11 0.16 -10.82 -2.22
CA GLY A 11 -1.18 -10.30 -2.02
C GLY A 11 -2.20 -10.98 -2.92
N TRP A 12 -3.41 -10.43 -2.89
CA TRP A 12 -4.52 -10.82 -3.72
C TRP A 12 -5.02 -9.61 -4.51
N TYR A 13 -5.23 -9.83 -5.80
CA TYR A 13 -6.03 -8.95 -6.65
C TYR A 13 -7.40 -9.59 -6.87
N ARG A 14 -8.47 -8.81 -6.82
CA ARG A 14 -9.82 -9.26 -7.12
C ARG A 14 -10.59 -8.22 -7.92
N ASP A 15 -11.22 -8.65 -9.00
CA ASP A 15 -12.17 -7.87 -9.78
C ASP A 15 -13.43 -8.70 -10.08
N ARG A 16 -14.30 -8.18 -10.96
CA ARG A 16 -15.52 -8.88 -11.40
C ARG A 16 -15.28 -10.22 -12.12
N ARG A 17 -14.05 -10.50 -12.57
CA ARG A 17 -13.68 -11.73 -13.29
C ARG A 17 -13.08 -12.78 -12.35
N GLY A 18 -12.84 -12.44 -11.08
CA GLY A 18 -12.34 -13.36 -10.06
C GLY A 18 -11.11 -12.82 -9.33
N ALA A 19 -10.45 -13.70 -8.59
CA ALA A 19 -9.26 -13.39 -7.81
C ALA A 19 -8.00 -14.03 -8.42
N GLU A 20 -6.85 -13.36 -8.28
CA GLU A 20 -5.54 -13.94 -8.54
C GLU A 20 -4.56 -13.56 -7.41
N SER A 21 -3.62 -14.46 -7.12
CA SER A 21 -2.49 -14.13 -6.26
C SER A 21 -1.52 -13.24 -7.02
N ILE A 22 -1.05 -12.19 -6.38
CA ILE A 22 -0.08 -11.26 -6.95
C ILE A 22 1.17 -11.17 -6.09
N VAL A 23 2.25 -10.72 -6.72
CA VAL A 23 3.48 -10.32 -6.03
C VAL A 23 3.62 -8.81 -6.21
N ILE A 24 3.87 -8.13 -5.11
CA ILE A 24 4.14 -6.70 -5.05
C ILE A 24 5.63 -6.54 -4.73
N ALA A 25 6.36 -5.84 -5.57
CA ALA A 25 7.74 -5.47 -5.34
C ALA A 25 7.84 -3.96 -5.08
N ALA A 26 8.64 -3.56 -4.10
CA ALA A 26 8.95 -2.16 -3.84
C ALA A 26 10.45 -1.97 -3.64
N ASP A 27 11.04 -0.97 -4.29
CA ASP A 27 12.46 -0.62 -4.16
C ASP A 27 12.70 0.66 -3.33
N GLY A 28 11.67 1.11 -2.61
CA GLY A 28 11.66 2.35 -1.84
C GLY A 28 11.20 3.58 -2.63
N ARG A 29 11.23 3.54 -3.97
CA ARG A 29 10.78 4.64 -4.85
C ARG A 29 9.63 4.26 -5.77
N ARG A 30 9.60 2.99 -6.17
CA ARG A 30 8.64 2.45 -7.11
C ARG A 30 8.04 1.18 -6.52
N ILE A 31 6.72 1.07 -6.68
CA ILE A 31 5.97 -0.16 -6.48
C ILE A 31 5.68 -0.75 -7.85
N ALA A 32 5.81 -2.07 -7.98
CA ALA A 32 5.44 -2.82 -9.17
C ALA A 32 4.68 -4.10 -8.80
N THR A 33 3.72 -4.48 -9.62
CA THR A 33 3.02 -5.75 -9.53
C THR A 33 2.61 -6.23 -10.91
N ARG A 34 2.33 -7.52 -11.05
CA ARG A 34 1.85 -8.11 -12.31
C ARG A 34 0.50 -8.78 -12.07
N ILE A 35 -0.50 -8.34 -12.83
CA ILE A 35 -1.91 -8.72 -12.73
C ILE A 35 -2.31 -9.26 -14.09
N ARG A 36 -2.70 -10.54 -14.17
CA ARG A 36 -3.05 -11.24 -15.44
C ARG A 36 -2.03 -11.04 -16.56
N GLY A 37 -0.74 -11.03 -16.20
CA GLY A 37 0.38 -10.86 -17.14
C GLY A 37 0.74 -9.40 -17.46
N VAL A 38 -0.11 -8.44 -17.10
CA VAL A 38 0.15 -7.00 -17.31
C VAL A 38 0.90 -6.43 -16.12
N GLU A 39 1.98 -5.70 -16.40
CA GLU A 39 2.73 -4.99 -15.37
C GLU A 39 2.08 -3.66 -15.03
N TYR A 40 1.93 -3.42 -13.73
CA TYR A 40 1.49 -2.17 -13.15
C TYR A 40 2.57 -1.62 -12.25
N ALA A 41 2.87 -0.34 -12.37
CA ALA A 41 3.86 0.29 -11.52
C ALA A 41 3.56 1.78 -11.27
N GLY A 42 4.10 2.31 -10.18
CA GLY A 42 3.86 3.67 -9.71
C GLY A 42 4.68 4.02 -8.48
N ALA A 43 4.59 5.27 -8.01
CA ALA A 43 5.25 5.71 -6.77
C ALA A 43 4.43 5.37 -5.51
N SER A 44 3.14 5.06 -5.68
CA SER A 44 2.20 4.71 -4.62
C SER A 44 1.27 3.59 -5.08
N PHE A 45 0.60 2.92 -4.13
CA PHE A 45 -0.31 1.81 -4.43
C PHE A 45 -1.54 2.23 -5.23
N ASP A 46 -2.08 3.43 -4.97
CA ASP A 46 -3.18 4.05 -5.72
C ASP A 46 -2.72 4.72 -7.03
N GLY A 47 -1.41 4.90 -7.20
CA GLY A 47 -0.78 5.44 -8.41
C GLY A 47 -0.32 4.38 -9.41
N LEU A 48 -0.66 3.11 -9.21
CA LEU A 48 -0.27 2.01 -10.08
C LEU A 48 -0.91 2.14 -11.48
N ARG A 49 -0.07 2.18 -12.51
CA ARG A 49 -0.46 2.30 -13.92
C ARG A 49 0.16 1.19 -14.75
N ALA A 50 -0.60 0.72 -15.74
CA ALA A 50 -0.09 -0.19 -16.74
C ALA A 50 1.06 0.47 -17.52
N ALA A 51 1.97 -0.33 -18.07
CA ALA A 51 2.93 0.18 -19.04
C ALA A 51 2.23 0.84 -20.25
N GLU A 52 2.87 1.82 -20.88
CA GLU A 52 2.32 2.56 -22.04
C GLU A 52 1.92 1.63 -23.20
N GLU A 53 2.70 0.57 -23.43
CA GLU A 53 2.40 -0.47 -24.43
C GLU A 53 1.08 -1.23 -24.15
N ASN A 54 0.63 -1.22 -22.90
CA ASN A 54 -0.63 -1.79 -22.43
C ASN A 54 -1.70 -0.71 -22.18
N GLY A 55 -1.50 0.50 -22.71
CA GLY A 55 -2.45 1.61 -22.68
C GLY A 55 -2.27 2.63 -21.56
N GLY A 56 -1.28 2.47 -20.66
CA GLY A 56 -0.95 3.49 -19.64
C GLY A 56 -2.04 3.75 -18.58
N LEU A 57 -3.12 2.95 -18.60
CA LEU A 57 -4.29 3.18 -17.75
C LEU A 57 -4.00 2.82 -16.29
N PRO A 58 -4.55 3.56 -15.32
CA PRO A 58 -4.46 3.20 -13.91
C PRO A 58 -5.32 1.97 -13.62
N LEU A 59 -5.04 1.31 -12.49
CA LEU A 59 -5.93 0.28 -11.96
C LEU A 59 -7.29 0.88 -11.55
N ALA A 60 -8.36 0.15 -11.86
CA ALA A 60 -9.73 0.50 -11.53
C ALA A 60 -10.61 -0.75 -11.46
N GLY A 61 -11.75 -0.66 -10.77
CA GLY A 61 -12.77 -1.70 -10.68
C GLY A 61 -12.31 -2.96 -9.94
N CYS A 62 -11.42 -2.81 -8.96
CA CYS A 62 -10.76 -3.92 -8.30
C CYS A 62 -10.44 -3.64 -6.82
N VAL A 63 -10.05 -4.70 -6.12
CA VAL A 63 -9.52 -4.65 -4.75
C VAL A 63 -8.15 -5.31 -4.75
N LEU A 64 -7.19 -4.69 -4.07
CA LEU A 64 -5.89 -5.22 -3.74
C LEU A 64 -5.80 -5.43 -2.23
N GLU A 65 -5.38 -6.61 -1.81
CA GLU A 65 -5.19 -6.98 -0.40
C GLU A 65 -3.79 -7.55 -0.21
N TRP A 66 -3.01 -7.05 0.74
CA TRP A 66 -1.69 -7.57 1.05
C TRP A 66 -1.31 -7.31 2.51
N ASP A 67 -0.39 -8.12 3.03
CA ASP A 67 0.17 -7.96 4.36
C ASP A 67 1.63 -7.55 4.27
N LEU A 68 2.04 -6.60 5.10
CA LEU A 68 3.41 -6.13 5.16
C LEU A 68 3.95 -6.23 6.61
N PRO A 69 5.10 -6.91 6.82
CA PRO A 69 5.72 -6.99 8.15
C PRO A 69 6.28 -5.63 8.58
N LEU A 70 5.68 -4.96 9.56
CA LEU A 70 6.05 -3.61 9.98
C LEU A 70 6.56 -3.61 11.41
N PRO A 71 7.87 -3.49 11.66
CA PRO A 71 8.37 -3.33 13.02
C PRO A 71 7.78 -2.05 13.64
N VAL A 72 7.29 -2.14 14.87
CA VAL A 72 6.79 -1.02 15.67
C VAL A 72 7.72 -0.85 16.85
N LEU A 73 8.21 0.37 17.06
CA LEU A 73 9.10 0.66 18.17
C LEU A 73 8.38 1.55 19.17
N THR A 74 8.40 1.15 20.44
CA THR A 74 7.83 1.88 21.58
C THR A 74 8.80 1.79 22.76
N ASP A 75 9.16 2.92 23.37
CA ASP A 75 10.07 2.99 24.52
C ASP A 75 11.38 2.17 24.35
N GLY A 76 12.02 2.32 23.20
CA GLY A 76 13.26 1.59 22.86
C GLY A 76 13.09 0.10 22.56
N THR A 77 11.91 -0.48 22.74
CA THR A 77 11.60 -1.87 22.40
C THR A 77 11.07 -1.97 20.98
N THR A 78 11.53 -2.96 20.22
CA THR A 78 10.99 -3.28 18.89
C THR A 78 10.04 -4.47 19.00
N GLN A 79 8.81 -4.29 18.56
CA GLN A 79 7.80 -5.32 18.42
C GLN A 79 7.55 -5.59 16.94
N GLN A 80 7.52 -6.87 16.56
CA GLN A 80 7.10 -7.24 15.22
C GLN A 80 5.58 -7.10 15.11
N ALA A 81 5.13 -6.46 14.04
CA ALA A 81 3.72 -6.28 13.73
C ALA A 81 3.47 -6.61 12.25
N THR A 82 2.21 -6.81 11.92
CA THR A 82 1.76 -6.93 10.53
C THR A 82 0.82 -5.77 10.25
N LEU A 83 1.05 -5.06 9.15
CA LEU A 83 0.07 -4.11 8.63
C LEU A 83 -0.67 -4.80 7.49
N SER A 84 -1.96 -5.04 7.68
CA SER A 84 -2.86 -5.51 6.63
C SER A 84 -3.37 -4.30 5.85
N CYS A 85 -3.25 -4.38 4.53
CA CYS A 85 -3.60 -3.33 3.59
C CYS A 85 -4.73 -3.80 2.69
N LEU A 86 -5.77 -2.98 2.58
CA LEU A 86 -6.86 -3.15 1.62
C LEU A 86 -7.04 -1.86 0.84
N LEU A 87 -6.81 -1.93 -0.47
CA LEU A 87 -7.03 -0.83 -1.41
C LEU A 87 -8.18 -1.20 -2.35
N ALA A 88 -9.31 -0.51 -2.22
CA ALA A 88 -10.44 -0.66 -3.10
C ALA A 88 -10.48 0.49 -4.11
N LEU A 89 -10.50 0.14 -5.40
CA LEU A 89 -10.52 1.06 -6.53
C LEU A 89 -11.86 0.93 -7.25
N GLY A 90 -12.60 2.02 -7.31
CA GLY A 90 -13.88 2.13 -8.01
C GLY A 90 -13.73 1.94 -9.52
N GLU A 91 -14.87 1.87 -10.21
CA GLU A 91 -14.91 1.70 -11.67
C GLU A 91 -14.16 2.81 -12.40
N ALA A 92 -13.66 2.51 -13.61
CA ALA A 92 -12.94 3.50 -14.40
C ALA A 92 -13.89 4.60 -14.90
N LEU A 93 -13.51 5.85 -14.68
CA LEU A 93 -14.11 7.04 -15.28
C LEU A 93 -13.67 7.18 -16.75
N SER A 94 -14.22 8.17 -17.45
CA SER A 94 -13.92 8.43 -18.87
C SER A 94 -12.44 8.71 -19.15
N ASP A 95 -11.69 9.19 -18.16
CA ASP A 95 -10.24 9.43 -18.24
C ASP A 95 -9.40 8.23 -17.78
N GLY A 96 -10.06 7.11 -17.46
CA GLY A 96 -9.46 5.88 -16.96
C GLY A 96 -9.21 5.87 -15.44
N SER A 97 -9.27 7.01 -14.75
CA SER A 97 -9.06 7.06 -13.30
C SER A 97 -10.17 6.33 -12.53
N PRO A 98 -9.90 5.74 -11.37
CA PRO A 98 -10.93 5.10 -10.57
C PRO A 98 -11.88 6.14 -9.97
N GLU A 99 -13.20 5.88 -10.02
CA GLU A 99 -14.25 6.74 -9.43
C GLU A 99 -14.00 7.02 -7.94
N ARG A 100 -13.40 6.06 -7.25
CA ARG A 100 -13.09 6.12 -5.82
C ARG A 100 -11.80 5.37 -5.52
N VAL A 101 -11.07 5.87 -4.54
CA VAL A 101 -9.86 5.23 -4.00
C VAL A 101 -10.04 5.15 -2.49
N ASP A 102 -10.29 3.96 -1.97
CA ASP A 102 -10.40 3.72 -0.53
C ASP A 102 -9.23 2.87 -0.05
N LEU A 103 -8.40 3.44 0.82
CA LEU A 103 -7.33 2.72 1.51
C LEU A 103 -7.71 2.49 2.97
N GLN A 104 -7.73 1.23 3.37
CA GLN A 104 -7.86 0.80 4.74
C GLN A 104 -6.58 0.08 5.19
N LEU A 105 -6.07 0.50 6.34
CA LEU A 105 -4.93 -0.12 6.99
C LEU A 105 -5.35 -0.66 8.35
N THR A 106 -4.89 -1.85 8.69
CA THR A 106 -5.06 -2.45 10.02
C THR A 106 -3.72 -2.94 10.52
N LEU A 107 -3.24 -2.35 11.62
CA LEU A 107 -2.00 -2.77 12.27
C LEU A 107 -2.31 -3.81 13.35
N HIS A 108 -1.77 -5.01 13.19
CA HIS A 108 -1.80 -6.09 14.17
C HIS A 108 -0.50 -6.07 14.98
N CYS A 109 -0.58 -5.62 16.23
CA CYS A 109 0.59 -5.35 17.07
C CYS A 109 0.28 -5.72 18.52
N GLY A 110 1.05 -6.64 19.11
CA GLY A 110 0.92 -6.97 20.54
C GLY A 110 -0.42 -7.60 20.93
N GLY A 111 -1.07 -8.30 20.00
CA GLY A 111 -2.40 -8.89 20.19
C GLY A 111 -3.56 -7.91 20.03
N ALA A 112 -3.30 -6.64 19.75
CA ALA A 112 -4.30 -5.63 19.43
C ALA A 112 -4.34 -5.34 17.91
N ALA A 113 -5.48 -4.80 17.45
CA ALA A 113 -5.67 -4.31 16.09
C ALA A 113 -5.99 -2.81 16.14
N TYR A 114 -5.32 -2.03 15.29
CA TYR A 114 -5.49 -0.58 15.17
C TYR A 114 -5.84 -0.23 13.73
N GLU A 115 -6.97 0.43 13.52
CA GLU A 115 -7.53 0.64 12.18
C GLU A 115 -7.42 2.11 11.76
N SER A 116 -7.02 2.37 10.52
CA SER A 116 -6.98 3.73 9.98
C SER A 116 -8.38 4.33 9.76
N GLY A 117 -9.41 3.48 9.62
CA GLY A 117 -10.74 3.85 9.14
C GLY A 117 -10.76 4.26 7.66
N LEU A 118 -11.97 4.43 7.11
CA LEU A 118 -12.26 4.84 5.71
C LEU A 118 -12.35 6.36 5.56
N ALA A 119 -11.38 7.09 6.09
CA ALA A 119 -11.42 8.56 6.11
C ALA A 119 -10.84 9.22 4.83
N GLY A 120 -10.63 8.45 3.75
CA GLY A 120 -9.88 8.89 2.57
C GLY A 120 -8.41 9.23 2.88
N GLY A 121 -7.73 9.81 1.90
CA GLY A 121 -6.32 10.21 2.00
C GLY A 121 -5.35 9.11 1.56
N ASP A 122 -4.07 9.50 1.47
CA ASP A 122 -2.99 8.63 1.04
C ASP A 122 -2.52 7.66 2.15
N PHE A 123 -1.54 6.84 1.79
CA PHE A 123 -0.95 5.83 2.67
C PHE A 123 -0.33 6.41 3.95
N ASP A 124 0.35 7.55 3.85
CA ASP A 124 1.01 8.19 5.00
C ASP A 124 -0.03 8.76 5.96
N GLN A 125 -1.08 9.40 5.45
CA GLN A 125 -2.20 9.88 6.27
C GLN A 125 -2.92 8.74 7.00
N ALA A 126 -3.07 7.58 6.37
CA ALA A 126 -3.67 6.40 6.98
C ALA A 126 -2.76 5.80 8.08
N LEU A 127 -1.45 5.75 7.86
CA LEU A 127 -0.46 5.36 8.87
C LEU A 127 -0.46 6.32 10.07
N ASP A 128 -0.55 7.62 9.83
CA ASP A 128 -0.62 8.64 10.88
C ASP A 128 -1.87 8.48 11.75
N ARG A 129 -3.00 8.07 11.16
CA ARG A 129 -4.22 7.74 11.92
C ARG A 129 -4.00 6.54 12.85
N ILE A 130 -3.25 5.53 12.42
CA ILE A 130 -2.87 4.39 13.26
C ILE A 130 -1.90 4.84 14.37
N LEU A 131 -0.88 5.64 14.05
CA LEU A 131 0.09 6.14 15.03
C LEU A 131 -0.58 6.92 16.16
N ARG A 132 -1.62 7.71 15.87
CA ARG A 132 -2.39 8.45 16.88
C ARG A 132 -3.16 7.56 17.87
N GLN A 133 -3.34 6.28 17.56
CA GLN A 133 -3.99 5.31 18.45
C GLN A 133 -2.99 4.52 19.30
N LEU A 134 -1.70 4.57 18.94
CA LEU A 134 -0.65 3.86 19.63
C LEU A 134 -0.13 4.65 20.84
N PRO A 135 0.56 3.98 21.78
CA PRO A 135 1.19 4.68 22.90
C PRO A 135 2.10 5.83 22.43
N PRO A 136 2.16 6.96 23.17
CA PRO A 136 3.06 8.07 22.85
C PRO A 136 4.51 7.61 22.64
N GLY A 137 5.22 8.23 21.69
CA GLY A 137 6.61 7.85 21.36
C GLY A 137 6.74 6.59 20.49
N THR A 138 5.61 5.99 20.09
CA THR A 138 5.61 4.91 19.10
C THR A 138 6.00 5.41 17.72
N ARG A 139 6.83 4.65 17.01
CA ARG A 139 7.22 4.90 15.61
C ARG A 139 7.31 3.60 14.82
N PHE A 140 7.12 3.67 13.51
CA PHE A 140 7.38 2.54 12.63
C PHE A 140 8.88 2.40 12.36
N GLY A 141 9.36 1.16 12.31
CA GLY A 141 10.77 0.81 12.18
C GLY A 141 11.31 0.84 10.76
N ARG A 142 10.46 1.09 9.76
CA ARG A 142 10.84 1.31 8.38
C ARG A 142 9.99 2.42 7.76
N LYS A 143 10.57 3.16 6.82
CA LYS A 143 9.82 3.92 5.84
C LYS A 143 9.36 2.95 4.76
N LEU A 144 8.05 2.83 4.57
CA LEU A 144 7.47 1.88 3.62
C LEU A 144 7.60 2.35 2.18
N LEU A 145 7.55 3.66 1.98
CA LEU A 145 7.84 4.36 0.75
C LEU A 145 8.66 5.57 1.15
N GLU A 146 9.74 5.89 0.45
CA GLU A 146 10.27 7.24 0.51
C GLU A 146 9.18 8.11 -0.12
N GLY A 147 8.34 8.73 0.71
CA GLY A 147 7.34 9.68 0.27
C GLY A 147 8.01 10.64 -0.72
N ALA A 148 7.40 10.78 -1.90
CA ALA A 148 7.81 11.77 -2.87
C ALA A 148 7.93 13.09 -2.12
N GLU A 149 9.16 13.58 -1.96
CA GLU A 149 9.38 14.97 -1.59
C GLU A 149 8.52 15.79 -2.55
N ALA A 150 7.48 16.44 -2.01
CA ALA A 150 6.70 17.38 -2.76
C ALA A 150 7.69 18.40 -3.32
N ALA A 151 7.91 18.35 -4.63
CA ALA A 151 8.69 19.36 -5.30
C ALA A 151 8.04 20.72 -5.02
N ALA A 152 8.90 21.65 -4.59
CA ALA A 152 8.62 23.00 -4.13
C ALA A 152 7.67 23.82 -5.01
#